data_AF-A0A9X3T1K6-F1
#
_entry.id   AF-A0A9X3T1K6-F1
#
_cell.length_a   1.000
_cell.length_b   1.000
_cell.length_c   1.000
_cell.angle_alpha   90.00
_cell.angle_beta   90.00
_cell.angle_gamma   90.00
#
_symmetry.space_group_name_H-M   'P 1'
#
loop_
_entity.id
_entity.type
_entity.pdbx_description
1 polymer ?
#
loop_
_entity_poly.entity_id
_entity_poly.type
_entity_poly.pdbx_seq_one_letter_code
_entity_poly.pdbx_strand_id
1 'polypeptide(L)' 'MSTDPGSTFDQTVELRAEQIAPQVTWGTSPGMVTGVDGRVPEPREMPDDKSRRAAEHA' A
#
# COMPACT_ATOMS: atom_id res chain seq x y z
N MET A 1 -17.77 -18.66 3.74
CA MET A 1 -17.32 -19.70 2.80
C MET A 1 -15.83 -19.88 3.04
N SER A 2 -15.36 -21.12 3.17
CA SER A 2 -13.95 -21.44 3.48
C SER A 2 -13.34 -22.19 2.32
N THR A 3 -12.01 -22.18 2.21
CA THR A 3 -11.27 -22.97 1.22
C THR A 3 -11.42 -24.47 1.47
N ASP A 4 -11.36 -25.26 0.40
CA ASP A 4 -11.43 -26.71 0.49
C ASP A 4 -10.17 -27.30 1.17
N PRO A 5 -10.33 -28.32 2.04
CA PRO A 5 -9.19 -29.01 2.64
C PRO A 5 -8.25 -29.59 1.58
N GLY A 6 -6.94 -29.29 1.68
CA GLY A 6 -5.91 -29.78 0.77
C GLY A 6 -5.64 -28.90 -0.46
N SER A 7 -6.33 -27.76 -0.59
CA SER A 7 -5.99 -26.76 -1.61
C SER A 7 -4.62 -26.13 -1.36
N THR A 8 -3.83 -25.97 -2.41
CA THR A 8 -2.49 -25.36 -2.37
C THR A 8 -2.53 -23.96 -2.98
N PHE A 9 -1.84 -23.01 -2.35
CA PHE A 9 -1.66 -21.66 -2.90
C PHE A 9 -0.33 -21.56 -3.64
N ASP A 10 -0.29 -20.81 -4.75
CA ASP A 10 0.96 -20.48 -5.45
C ASP A 10 1.90 -19.64 -4.57
N GLN A 11 1.32 -18.81 -3.70
CA GLN A 11 2.05 -17.99 -2.75
C GLN A 11 1.20 -17.75 -1.48
N THR A 12 1.86 -17.80 -0.32
CA THR A 12 1.26 -17.46 0.98
C THR A 12 2.04 -16.32 1.62
N VAL A 13 1.34 -15.30 2.09
CA VAL A 13 1.92 -14.19 2.85
C VAL A 13 1.18 -14.05 4.17
N GLU A 14 1.90 -14.09 5.28
CA GLU A 14 1.34 -13.92 6.62
C GLU A 14 1.55 -12.47 7.08
N LEU A 15 0.47 -11.80 7.49
CA LEU A 15 0.50 -10.44 7.99
C LEU A 15 -0.04 -10.42 9.42
N ARG A 16 0.71 -9.80 10.34
CA ARG A 16 0.30 -9.58 11.74
C ARG A 16 -0.51 -8.29 11.81
N ALA A 17 -1.81 -8.40 12.06
CA ALA A 17 -2.71 -7.25 12.06
C ALA A 17 -2.31 -6.19 13.10
N GLU A 18 -1.77 -6.62 14.24
CA GLU A 18 -1.27 -5.75 15.31
C GLU A 18 -0.05 -4.91 14.91
N GLN A 19 0.62 -5.26 13.81
CA GLN A 19 1.76 -4.51 13.27
C GLN A 19 1.36 -3.49 12.21
N ILE A 20 0.08 -3.46 11.80
CA ILE A 20 -0.42 -2.57 10.76
C ILE A 20 -1.11 -1.37 11.42
N ALA A 21 -0.45 -0.21 11.39
CA ALA A 21 -1.04 1.03 11.86
C ALA A 21 -2.30 1.42 11.05
N PRO A 22 -3.23 2.22 11.61
CA PRO A 22 -4.31 2.81 10.83
C PRO A 22 -3.77 3.50 9.58
N GLN A 23 -4.47 3.36 8.46
CA GLN A 23 -4.01 3.86 7.16
C GLN A 23 -4.71 5.16 6.79
N VAL A 24 -3.97 6.06 6.14
CA VAL A 24 -4.46 7.32 5.59
C VAL A 24 -4.06 7.45 4.12
N THR A 25 -4.97 7.97 3.31
CA THR A 25 -4.71 8.31 1.91
C THR A 25 -4.34 9.79 1.80
N TRP A 26 -3.36 10.11 0.96
CA TRP A 26 -2.80 11.46 0.87
C TRP A 26 -2.75 12.03 -0.55
N GLY A 27 -3.28 11.32 -1.55
CA GLY A 27 -3.32 11.82 -2.92
C GLY A 27 -4.40 11.19 -3.78
N THR A 28 -4.28 11.39 -5.09
CA THR A 28 -5.33 11.09 -6.07
C THR A 28 -5.28 9.67 -6.64
N SER A 29 -4.23 8.91 -6.31
CA SER A 29 -4.04 7.54 -6.80
C SER A 29 -4.28 6.50 -5.70
N PRO A 30 -4.90 5.34 -5.98
CA PRO A 30 -5.21 4.32 -4.96
C PRO A 30 -4.02 3.80 -4.15
N GLY A 31 -2.81 3.83 -4.73
CA GLY A 31 -1.57 3.42 -4.04
C GLY A 31 -0.96 4.47 -3.12
N MET A 32 -1.53 5.68 -3.05
CA MET A 32 -1.03 6.78 -2.22
C MET A 32 -1.58 6.67 -0.80
N VAL A 33 -1.10 5.64 -0.10
CA VAL A 33 -1.49 5.30 1.27
C VAL A 33 -0.25 5.23 2.15
N THR A 34 -0.39 5.63 3.41
CA THR A 34 0.63 5.44 4.45
C THR A 34 -0.04 5.17 5.79
N GLY A 35 0.68 4.60 6.74
CA GLY A 35 0.26 4.58 8.14
C GLY A 35 0.12 6.01 8.68
N VAL A 36 -0.77 6.19 9.68
CA VAL A 36 -0.93 7.47 10.41
C VAL A 36 0.36 8.00 11.03
N ASP A 37 1.32 7.11 11.28
CA ASP A 37 2.65 7.34 11.82
C ASP A 37 3.74 7.42 10.73
N GLY A 38 3.39 7.19 9.46
CA GLY A 38 4.30 7.20 8.33
C GLY A 38 4.47 8.58 7.68
N ARG A 39 5.28 8.64 6.64
CA ARG A 39 5.62 9.88 5.90
C ARG A 39 5.17 9.79 4.45
N VAL A 40 4.53 10.85 3.97
CA VAL A 40 4.24 11.03 2.55
C VAL A 40 5.55 11.20 1.77
N PRO A 41 5.82 10.38 0.73
CA PRO A 41 7.04 10.50 -0.07
C PRO A 41 7.09 11.82 -0.86
N GLU A 42 8.29 12.39 -1.03
CA GLU A 42 8.44 13.55 -1.91
C GLU A 42 8.33 13.11 -3.38
N PRO A 43 7.65 13.86 -4.27
CA PRO A 43 7.52 13.47 -5.68
C PRO A 43 8.88 13.20 -6.38
N ARG A 44 9.92 13.97 -6.01
CA ARG A 44 11.28 13.80 -6.53
C ARG A 44 11.95 12.47 -6.16
N GLU A 45 11.47 11.81 -5.09
CA GLU A 45 11.97 10.53 -4.61
C GLU A 45 11.28 9.34 -5.30
N MET A 46 10.24 9.59 -6.11
CA MET A 46 9.49 8.55 -6.79
C MET A 46 10.23 8.06 -8.04
N PRO A 47 10.33 6.72 -8.22
CA PRO A 47 11.13 6.11 -9.27
C PRO A 47 10.53 6.29 -10.68
N ASP A 48 9.20 6.43 -10.77
CA ASP A 48 8.50 6.57 -12.05
C ASP A 48 7.81 7.93 -12.20
N ASP A 49 7.83 8.46 -13.43
CA ASP A 49 7.29 9.78 -13.74
C ASP A 49 5.77 9.87 -13.55
N LYS A 50 5.04 8.75 -13.68
CA LYS A 50 3.59 8.72 -13.48
C LYS A 50 3.24 8.96 -12.02
N SER A 51 3.88 8.23 -11.11
CA SER A 51 3.73 8.40 -9.66
C SER A 51 4.14 9.80 -9.23
N ARG A 52 5.26 10.32 -9.77
CA ARG A 52 5.72 11.69 -9.49
C ARG A 52 4.66 12.73 -9.85
N ARG A 53 4.15 12.71 -11.08
CA ARG A 53 3.11 13.65 -11.52
C ARG A 53 1.84 13.52 -10.69
N ALA A 54 1.42 12.29 -10.40
CA ALA A 54 0.25 12.08 -9.56
C ALA A 54 0.43 12.68 -8.15
N ALA A 55 1.65 12.63 -7.60
CA ALA A 55 1.97 13.21 -6.30
C ALA A 55 2.11 14.75 -6.34
N GLU A 56 2.56 15.32 -7.46
CA GLU A 56 2.55 16.76 -7.71
C GLU A 56 1.13 17.33 -7.86
N HIS A 57 0.20 16.50 -8.31
CA HIS A 57 -1.22 16.84 -8.49
C HIS A 57 -2.12 16.31 -7.37
N ALA A 58 -1.55 15.84 -6.26
CA ALA A 58 -2.27 15.33 -5.09
C ALA A 58 -3.00 16.43 -4.31
#